data_AF-A0A6J8C7J6-F1
#
_entry.id   AF-A0A6J8C7J6-F1
#
_cell.length_a   1.000
_cell.length_b   1.000
_cell.length_c   1.000
_cell.angle_alpha   90.00
_cell.angle_beta   90.00
_cell.angle_gamma   90.00
#
_symmetry.space_group_name_H-M   'P 1'
#
loop_
_entity.id
_entity.type
_entity.pdbx_description
1 polymer ?
#
loop_
_entity_poly.entity_id
_entity_poly.type
_entity_poly.pdbx_seq_one_letter_code
_entity_poly.pdbx_strand_id
1 'polypeptide(L)'
;MDLVSILEKTISSDQNELESAQRFLEEASQNNLQELLKSLSDILRNGANSAVVRMQAGLQLKNALYSKDQTVRQEHQQRWLTFPEEIRNYIKQNVLLALGTETIRPSSAAQCVAYVACTELPHGLWPDLVAALTTNVTNPESTEMMKESTLETIGYICMDIVSITGGL
;
A
#
# COMPACT_ATOMS: atom_id res chain seq x y z
N MET A 1 -2.93 -9.14 20.96
CA MET A 1 -4.13 -8.53 20.34
C MET A 1 -4.08 -8.85 18.86
N ASP A 2 -5.23 -9.09 18.24
CA ASP A 2 -5.32 -9.33 16.80
C ASP A 2 -5.20 -8.01 16.03
N LEU A 3 -4.44 -7.99 14.93
CA LEU A 3 -4.14 -6.77 14.18
C LEU A 3 -5.41 -6.15 13.57
N VAL A 4 -6.39 -6.98 13.19
CA VAL A 4 -7.70 -6.49 12.73
C VAL A 4 -8.38 -5.65 13.81
N SER A 5 -8.43 -6.15 15.05
CA SER A 5 -9.03 -5.42 16.18
C SER A 5 -8.31 -4.11 16.50
N ILE A 6 -7.00 -4.02 16.25
CA ILE A 6 -6.21 -2.80 16.42
C ILE A 6 -6.58 -1.77 15.34
N LEU A 7 -6.70 -2.21 14.08
CA LEU A 7 -7.08 -1.33 12.96
C LEU A 7 -8.50 -0.79 13.08
N GLU A 8 -9.42 -1.52 13.72
CA GLU A 8 -10.76 -0.97 14.01
C GLU A 8 -10.70 0.18 15.02
N LYS A 9 -9.77 0.09 15.99
CA LYS A 9 -9.60 1.10 17.02
C LYS A 9 -8.90 2.36 16.55
N THR A 10 -8.24 2.36 15.39
CA THR A 10 -7.60 3.57 14.82
C THR A 10 -8.60 4.63 14.36
N ILE A 11 -9.90 4.30 14.38
CA ILE A 11 -11.00 5.23 14.10
C ILE A 11 -11.97 5.37 15.28
N SER A 12 -11.62 4.85 16.46
CA SER A 12 -12.48 4.96 17.65
C SER A 12 -12.64 6.43 18.06
N SER A 13 -13.82 6.78 18.54
CA SER A 13 -14.07 8.07 19.19
C SER A 13 -13.54 8.13 20.62
N ASP A 14 -13.19 6.99 21.21
CA ASP A 14 -12.53 6.93 22.51
C ASP A 14 -11.03 7.19 22.35
N GLN A 15 -10.56 8.28 22.96
CA GLN A 15 -9.17 8.72 22.88
C GLN A 15 -8.19 7.67 23.41
N ASN A 16 -8.54 6.93 24.46
CA ASN A 16 -7.65 5.91 25.04
C ASN A 16 -7.50 4.72 24.10
N GLU A 17 -8.58 4.31 23.42
CA GLU A 17 -8.53 3.23 22.44
C GLU A 17 -7.70 3.62 21.22
N LEU A 18 -7.88 4.84 20.74
CA LEU A 18 -7.13 5.40 19.61
C LEU A 18 -5.63 5.45 19.91
N GLU A 19 -5.25 6.03 21.06
CA GLU A 19 -3.83 6.13 21.48
C GLU A 19 -3.20 4.76 21.70
N SER A 20 -3.94 3.81 22.29
CA SER A 20 -3.48 2.44 22.49
C SER A 20 -3.23 1.73 21.16
N ALA A 21 -4.13 1.90 20.19
CA ALA A 21 -3.98 1.33 18.85
C ALA A 21 -2.78 1.93 18.10
N GLN A 22 -2.60 3.25 18.16
CA GLN A 22 -1.45 3.94 17.57
C GLN A 22 -0.13 3.46 18.18
N ARG A 23 -0.05 3.39 19.51
CA ARG A 23 1.13 2.90 20.21
C ARG A 23 1.48 1.47 19.82
N PHE A 24 0.49 0.60 19.73
CA PHE A 24 0.71 -0.78 19.28
C PHE A 24 1.31 -0.84 17.88
N LEU A 25 0.80 -0.04 16.94
CA LEU A 25 1.31 0.01 15.56
C LEU A 25 2.74 0.56 15.49
N GLU A 26 3.05 1.57 16.30
CA GLU A 26 4.40 2.13 16.43
C GLU A 26 5.39 1.10 16.99
N GLU A 27 5.02 0.42 18.08
CA GLU A 27 5.84 -0.64 18.68
C GLU A 27 6.05 -1.81 17.71
N ALA A 28 4.99 -2.24 16.99
CA ALA A 28 5.09 -3.30 15.99
C ALA A 28 6.03 -2.91 14.82
N SER A 29 5.95 -1.66 14.38
CA SER A 29 6.82 -1.10 13.33
C SER A 29 8.29 -1.08 13.77
N GLN A 30 8.57 -0.68 15.01
CA GLN A 30 9.94 -0.66 15.56
C GLN A 30 10.51 -2.07 15.75
N ASN A 31 9.68 -3.03 16.14
CA ASN A 31 10.11 -4.41 16.39
C ASN A 31 10.39 -5.17 15.07
N ASN A 32 9.43 -5.19 14.16
CA ASN A 32 9.59 -5.86 12.87
C ASN A 32 8.65 -5.27 11.81
N LEU A 33 9.11 -4.19 11.19
CA LEU A 33 8.37 -3.53 10.12
C LEU A 33 8.04 -4.48 8.95
N GLN A 34 8.93 -5.40 8.59
CA GLN A 34 8.73 -6.31 7.45
C GLN A 34 7.51 -7.20 7.66
N GLU A 35 7.41 -7.81 8.83
CA GLU A 35 6.28 -8.67 9.18
C GLU A 35 4.98 -7.88 9.39
N LEU A 36 5.08 -6.66 9.93
CA LEU A 36 3.93 -5.76 10.05
C LEU A 36 3.36 -5.42 8.66
N LEU A 37 4.19 -4.99 7.71
CA LEU A 37 3.73 -4.66 6.35
C LEU A 37 3.20 -5.90 5.62
N LYS A 38 3.80 -7.08 5.84
CA LYS A 38 3.28 -8.33 5.33
C LYS A 38 1.86 -8.60 5.84
N SER A 39 1.66 -8.50 7.16
CA SER A 39 0.35 -8.71 7.81
C SER A 39 -0.70 -7.69 7.34
N LEU A 40 -0.33 -6.42 7.22
CA LEU A 40 -1.21 -5.37 6.70
C LEU A 40 -1.62 -5.64 5.25
N SER A 41 -0.70 -6.17 4.42
CA SER A 41 -1.00 -6.50 3.01
C SER A 41 -1.99 -7.67 2.91
N ASP A 42 -1.91 -8.65 3.80
CA ASP A 42 -2.89 -9.74 3.87
C ASP A 42 -4.28 -9.23 4.26
N ILE A 43 -4.33 -8.32 5.24
CA ILE A 43 -5.59 -7.71 5.67
C ILE A 43 -6.22 -6.90 4.53
N LEU A 44 -5.43 -6.09 3.81
CA LEU A 44 -5.88 -5.29 2.68
C LEU A 44 -6.44 -6.15 1.52
N ARG A 45 -5.74 -7.24 1.17
CA ARG A 45 -6.16 -8.19 0.12
C ARG A 45 -7.43 -8.95 0.49
N ASN A 46 -7.59 -9.29 1.76
CA ASN A 46 -8.67 -10.19 2.18
C ASN A 46 -10.04 -9.49 2.16
N GLY A 47 -10.85 -9.81 1.14
CA GLY A 47 -12.22 -9.29 0.97
C GLY A 47 -13.22 -9.73 2.04
N ALA A 48 -12.88 -10.68 2.93
CA ALA A 48 -13.71 -11.03 4.08
C ALA A 48 -13.60 -10.01 5.23
N ASN A 49 -12.54 -9.20 5.26
CA ASN A 49 -12.41 -8.12 6.24
C ASN A 49 -13.36 -6.96 5.92
N SER A 50 -13.77 -6.23 6.96
CA SER A 50 -14.59 -5.04 6.78
C SER A 50 -13.88 -3.99 5.93
N ALA A 51 -14.64 -3.21 5.15
CA ALA A 51 -14.07 -2.20 4.27
C ALA A 51 -13.21 -1.17 5.04
N VAL A 52 -13.63 -0.83 6.26
CA VAL A 52 -12.90 0.06 7.17
C VAL A 52 -11.54 -0.52 7.57
N VAL A 53 -11.51 -1.79 8.01
CA VAL A 53 -10.25 -2.47 8.38
C VAL A 53 -9.28 -2.52 7.22
N ARG A 54 -9.78 -2.84 6.02
CA ARG A 54 -8.96 -2.88 4.81
C ARG A 54 -8.40 -1.50 4.46
N MET A 55 -9.22 -0.46 4.52
CA MET A 55 -8.78 0.92 4.33
C MET A 55 -7.71 1.32 5.36
N GLN A 56 -7.89 0.99 6.63
CA GLN A 56 -6.90 1.28 7.67
C GLN A 56 -5.60 0.50 7.43
N ALA A 57 -5.66 -0.76 7.01
CA ALA A 57 -4.47 -1.53 6.66
C ALA A 57 -3.70 -0.90 5.48
N GLY A 58 -4.41 -0.51 4.43
CA GLY A 58 -3.84 0.20 3.28
C GLY A 58 -3.26 1.57 3.66
N LEU A 59 -3.88 2.30 4.56
CA LEU A 59 -3.37 3.57 5.07
C LEU A 59 -2.03 3.38 5.82
N GLN A 60 -1.94 2.37 6.69
CA GLN A 60 -0.70 2.07 7.42
C GLN A 60 0.42 1.61 6.48
N LEU A 61 0.11 0.75 5.51
CA LEU A 61 1.05 0.36 4.45
C LEU A 61 1.58 1.58 3.70
N LYS A 62 0.66 2.44 3.24
CA LYS A 62 1.01 3.66 2.52
C LYS A 62 1.94 4.55 3.31
N ASN A 63 1.63 4.80 4.59
CA ASN A 63 2.42 5.66 5.45
C ASN A 63 3.84 5.10 5.70
N ALA A 64 4.02 3.79 5.62
CA ALA A 64 5.35 3.18 5.71
C ALA A 64 6.16 3.25 4.39
N LEU A 65 5.48 3.47 3.26
CA LEU A 65 6.08 3.50 1.92
C LEU A 65 6.32 4.93 1.40
N TYR A 66 5.54 5.90 1.86
CA TYR A 66 5.53 7.26 1.31
C TYR A 66 5.40 8.35 2.38
N SER A 67 6.08 9.46 2.14
CA SER A 67 5.88 10.74 2.84
C SER A 67 5.86 11.89 1.84
N LYS A 68 5.16 12.97 2.17
CA LYS A 68 5.24 14.23 1.42
C LYS A 68 6.58 14.93 1.63
N ASP A 69 7.24 14.67 2.76
CA ASP A 69 8.59 15.15 3.02
C ASP A 69 9.57 14.33 2.17
N GLN A 70 10.37 15.02 1.34
CA GLN A 70 11.28 14.37 0.40
C GLN A 70 12.36 13.54 1.09
N THR A 71 12.88 14.00 2.23
CA THR A 71 13.92 13.31 3.00
C THR A 71 13.35 12.02 3.57
N VAL A 72 12.20 12.12 4.27
CA VAL A 72 11.52 10.95 4.85
C VAL A 72 11.10 9.96 3.76
N ARG A 73 10.66 10.46 2.60
CA ARG A 73 10.32 9.61 1.44
C ARG A 73 11.54 8.82 0.95
N GLN A 74 12.70 9.45 0.80
CA GLN A 74 13.92 8.77 0.42
C GLN A 74 14.33 7.71 1.45
N GLU A 75 14.21 8.01 2.75
CA GLU A 75 14.46 7.03 3.81
C GLU A 75 13.52 5.82 3.71
N HIS A 76 12.23 6.05 3.44
CA HIS A 76 11.26 4.97 3.25
C HIS A 76 11.59 4.10 2.05
N GLN A 77 11.99 4.72 0.93
CA GLN A 77 12.43 4.01 -0.27
C GLN A 77 13.67 3.16 -0.03
N GLN A 78 14.70 3.73 0.61
CA GLN A 78 15.92 2.98 0.94
C GLN A 78 15.62 1.85 1.92
N ARG A 79 14.82 2.10 2.96
CA ARG A 79 14.38 1.08 3.90
C ARG A 79 13.59 -0.03 3.22
N TRP A 80 12.72 0.29 2.27
CA TRP A 80 11.99 -0.72 1.50
C TRP A 80 12.97 -1.61 0.72
N LEU A 81 13.94 -1.03 0.03
CA LEU A 81 14.91 -1.77 -0.79
C LEU A 81 15.81 -2.72 0.02
N THR A 82 15.98 -2.51 1.33
CA THR A 82 16.72 -3.45 2.20
C THR A 82 15.91 -4.68 2.58
N PHE A 83 14.60 -4.71 2.30
CA PHE A 83 13.77 -5.86 2.63
C PHE A 83 14.13 -7.06 1.75
N PRO A 84 14.09 -8.30 2.30
CA PRO A 84 14.25 -9.51 1.51
C PRO A 84 13.28 -9.53 0.33
N GLU A 85 13.76 -9.97 -0.83
CA GLU A 85 12.98 -9.98 -2.06
C GLU A 85 11.66 -10.75 -1.91
N GLU A 86 11.68 -11.88 -1.19
CA GLU A 86 10.48 -12.68 -0.91
C GLU A 86 9.39 -11.88 -0.19
N ILE A 87 9.77 -11.06 0.80
CA ILE A 87 8.83 -10.21 1.54
C ILE A 87 8.28 -9.11 0.63
N ARG A 88 9.14 -8.46 -0.16
CA ARG A 88 8.72 -7.44 -1.12
C ARG A 88 7.76 -8.02 -2.15
N ASN A 89 8.08 -9.17 -2.73
CA ASN A 89 7.25 -9.86 -3.72
C ASN A 89 5.90 -10.26 -3.13
N TYR A 90 5.85 -10.75 -1.89
CA TYR A 90 4.60 -11.08 -1.21
C TYR A 90 3.69 -9.86 -1.05
N ILE A 91 4.24 -8.76 -0.52
CA ILE A 91 3.48 -7.51 -0.34
C ILE A 91 3.01 -6.97 -1.70
N LYS A 92 3.88 -6.95 -2.72
CA LYS A 92 3.58 -6.54 -4.10
C LYS A 92 2.41 -7.32 -4.69
N GLN A 93 2.42 -8.65 -4.55
CA GLN A 93 1.32 -9.50 -5.01
C GLN A 93 0.02 -9.17 -4.28
N ASN A 94 0.08 -8.98 -2.96
CA ASN A 94 -1.10 -8.67 -2.16
C ASN A 94 -1.74 -7.33 -2.51
N VAL A 95 -0.94 -6.27 -2.69
CA VAL A 95 -1.47 -4.95 -3.07
C VAL A 95 -2.02 -4.96 -4.50
N LEU A 96 -1.43 -5.72 -5.43
CA LEU A 96 -1.97 -5.90 -6.77
C LEU A 96 -3.30 -6.66 -6.76
N LEU A 97 -3.38 -7.76 -6.01
CA LEU A 97 -4.61 -8.55 -5.86
C LEU A 97 -5.73 -7.79 -5.16
N ALA A 98 -5.41 -6.74 -4.39
CA ALA A 98 -6.40 -5.89 -3.75
C ALA A 98 -7.04 -4.89 -4.73
N LEU A 99 -6.42 -4.60 -5.88
CA LEU A 99 -7.02 -3.71 -6.90
C LEU A 99 -8.39 -4.22 -7.34
N GLY A 100 -9.35 -3.31 -7.47
CA GLY A 100 -10.73 -3.62 -7.86
C GLY A 100 -11.59 -4.31 -6.79
N THR A 101 -11.02 -4.70 -5.66
CA THR A 101 -11.76 -5.37 -4.57
C THR A 101 -12.19 -4.39 -3.47
N GLU A 102 -11.64 -3.18 -3.46
CA GLU A 102 -11.98 -2.14 -2.48
C GLU A 102 -13.27 -1.41 -2.87
N THR A 103 -14.13 -1.16 -1.88
CA THR A 103 -15.39 -0.42 -2.03
C THR A 103 -15.29 1.03 -1.57
N ILE A 104 -14.31 1.36 -0.72
CA ILE A 104 -14.04 2.73 -0.26
C ILE A 104 -13.09 3.41 -1.24
N ARG A 105 -13.32 4.71 -1.49
CA ARG A 105 -12.51 5.56 -2.37
C ARG A 105 -11.89 6.72 -1.59
N PRO A 106 -10.68 7.19 -1.96
CA PRO A 106 -9.79 6.65 -3.01
C PRO A 106 -9.21 5.26 -2.66
N SER A 107 -8.76 4.50 -3.67
CA SER A 107 -8.23 3.14 -3.46
C SER A 107 -6.92 3.17 -2.69
N SER A 108 -6.86 2.46 -1.55
CA SER A 108 -5.62 2.38 -0.77
C SER A 108 -4.62 1.42 -1.43
N ALA A 109 -5.12 0.37 -2.10
CA ALA A 109 -4.29 -0.53 -2.89
C ALA A 109 -3.61 0.20 -4.04
N ALA A 110 -4.33 1.08 -4.76
CA ALA A 110 -3.77 1.86 -5.86
C ALA A 110 -2.59 2.73 -5.42
N GLN A 111 -2.74 3.41 -4.28
CA GLN A 111 -1.65 4.21 -3.69
C GLN A 111 -0.47 3.33 -3.28
N CYS A 112 -0.70 2.19 -2.63
CA CYS A 112 0.38 1.29 -2.24
C CYS A 112 1.16 0.75 -3.44
N VAL A 113 0.46 0.30 -4.49
CA VAL A 113 1.09 -0.16 -5.73
C VAL A 113 1.93 0.97 -6.34
N ALA A 114 1.39 2.18 -6.43
CA ALA A 114 2.08 3.31 -7.02
C ALA A 114 3.37 3.69 -6.28
N TYR A 115 3.35 3.74 -4.94
CA TYR A 115 4.54 4.10 -4.18
C TYR A 115 5.63 3.02 -4.18
N VAL A 116 5.25 1.74 -4.15
CA VAL A 116 6.21 0.65 -4.36
C VAL A 116 6.78 0.71 -5.78
N ALA A 117 5.95 0.99 -6.79
CA ALA A 117 6.39 1.14 -8.18
C ALA A 117 7.40 2.29 -8.36
N CYS A 118 7.13 3.46 -7.77
CA CYS A 118 8.05 4.60 -7.81
C CYS A 118 9.40 4.30 -7.15
N THR A 119 9.43 3.33 -6.23
CA THR A 119 10.65 2.87 -5.57
C THR A 119 11.39 1.82 -6.41
N GLU A 120 10.67 0.84 -6.96
CA GLU A 120 11.27 -0.35 -7.58
C GLU A 120 11.51 -0.25 -9.08
N LEU A 121 10.69 0.50 -9.82
CA LEU A 121 10.83 0.65 -11.28
C LEU A 121 12.18 1.27 -11.68
N PRO A 122 12.70 2.33 -11.01
CA PRO A 122 14.03 2.88 -11.34
C PRO A 122 15.17 1.88 -11.16
N HIS A 123 14.96 0.84 -10.34
CA HIS A 123 15.93 -0.21 -10.05
C HIS A 123 15.67 -1.50 -10.84
N GLY A 124 14.62 -1.55 -11.68
CA GLY A 124 14.24 -2.75 -12.43
C GLY A 124 13.70 -3.91 -11.58
N LEU A 125 13.23 -3.64 -10.35
CA LEU A 125 12.86 -4.68 -9.37
C LEU A 125 11.39 -5.13 -9.46
N TRP A 126 10.60 -4.53 -10.37
CA TRP A 126 9.22 -4.92 -10.63
C TRP A 126 8.87 -4.90 -12.13
N PRO A 127 9.53 -5.74 -12.94
CA PRO A 127 9.39 -5.71 -14.41
C PRO A 127 7.97 -6.01 -14.90
N ASP A 128 7.23 -6.85 -14.18
CA ASP A 128 5.92 -7.33 -14.63
C ASP A 128 4.75 -6.36 -14.34
N LEU A 129 5.02 -5.27 -13.61
CA LEU A 129 3.96 -4.35 -13.17
C LEU A 129 3.19 -3.75 -14.34
N VAL A 130 3.89 -3.21 -15.35
CA VAL A 130 3.24 -2.53 -16.48
C VAL A 130 2.35 -3.50 -17.26
N ALA A 131 2.80 -4.73 -17.46
CA ALA A 131 2.01 -5.77 -18.12
C ALA A 131 0.75 -6.13 -17.31
N ALA A 132 0.88 -6.24 -15.98
CA ALA A 132 -0.24 -6.53 -15.09
C ALA A 132 -1.29 -5.40 -15.11
N LEU A 133 -0.86 -4.14 -14.97
CA LEU A 133 -1.77 -2.98 -15.01
C LEU A 133 -2.45 -2.85 -16.39
N THR A 134 -1.71 -3.07 -17.47
CA THR A 134 -2.27 -3.06 -18.83
C THR A 134 -3.36 -4.13 -18.96
N THR A 135 -3.06 -5.36 -18.54
CA THR A 135 -4.00 -6.49 -18.57
C THR A 135 -5.28 -6.17 -17.79
N ASN A 136 -5.15 -5.61 -16.59
CA ASN A 136 -6.30 -5.23 -15.76
C ASN A 136 -7.23 -4.23 -16.48
N VAL A 137 -6.69 -3.29 -17.27
CA VAL A 137 -7.48 -2.29 -17.99
C VAL A 137 -8.06 -2.85 -19.30
N THR A 138 -7.28 -3.63 -20.05
CA THR A 138 -7.65 -4.06 -21.40
C THR A 138 -8.45 -5.37 -21.42
N ASN A 139 -8.39 -6.19 -20.37
CA ASN A 139 -9.16 -7.43 -20.32
C ASN A 139 -10.67 -7.12 -20.34
N PRO A 140 -11.43 -7.66 -21.32
CA PRO A 140 -12.88 -7.49 -21.38
C PRO A 140 -13.62 -7.99 -20.14
N GLU A 141 -13.08 -8.98 -19.43
CA GLU A 141 -13.67 -9.57 -18.21
C GLU A 141 -13.40 -8.74 -16.94
N SER A 142 -12.49 -7.75 -17.01
CA SER A 142 -12.21 -6.89 -15.86
C SER A 142 -13.43 -6.04 -15.50
N THR A 143 -13.77 -6.05 -14.20
CA THR A 143 -14.82 -5.20 -13.64
C THR A 143 -14.50 -3.72 -13.78
N GLU A 144 -15.53 -2.87 -13.70
CA GLU A 144 -15.35 -1.41 -13.69
C GLU A 144 -14.43 -0.96 -12.55
N MET A 145 -14.63 -1.52 -11.35
CA MET A 145 -13.79 -1.22 -10.17
C MET A 145 -12.33 -1.61 -10.38
N MET A 146 -12.05 -2.74 -11.05
CA MET A 146 -10.68 -3.15 -11.39
C MET A 146 -10.04 -2.14 -12.34
N LYS A 147 -10.77 -1.72 -13.39
CA LYS A 147 -10.28 -0.74 -14.37
C LYS A 147 -10.03 0.61 -13.71
N GLU A 148 -10.98 1.09 -12.91
CA GLU A 148 -10.90 2.36 -12.19
C GLU A 148 -9.69 2.41 -11.26
N SER A 149 -9.55 1.45 -10.33
CA SER A 149 -8.43 1.41 -9.38
C SER A 149 -7.07 1.20 -10.07
N THR A 150 -7.04 0.47 -11.18
CA THR A 150 -5.81 0.32 -11.98
C THR A 150 -5.44 1.63 -12.69
N LEU A 151 -6.41 2.35 -13.26
CA LEU A 151 -6.16 3.65 -13.88
C LEU A 151 -5.75 4.70 -12.84
N GLU A 152 -6.34 4.66 -11.64
CA GLU A 152 -5.93 5.46 -10.49
C GLU A 152 -4.46 5.18 -10.12
N THR A 153 -4.07 3.90 -10.07
CA THR A 153 -2.67 3.47 -9.84
C THR A 153 -1.72 4.07 -10.88
N ILE A 154 -2.05 3.95 -12.18
CA ILE A 154 -1.25 4.50 -13.28
C ILE A 154 -1.15 6.03 -13.11
N GLY A 155 -2.25 6.70 -12.77
CA GLY A 155 -2.28 8.13 -12.48
C GLY A 155 -1.30 8.53 -11.39
N TYR A 156 -1.32 7.83 -10.25
CA TYR A 156 -0.38 8.07 -9.14
C TYR A 156 1.08 7.86 -9.54
N ILE A 157 1.38 6.77 -10.26
CA ILE A 157 2.75 6.50 -10.75
C ILE A 157 3.23 7.64 -11.64
N CYS A 158 2.42 8.07 -12.60
CA CYS A 158 2.77 9.14 -13.51
C CYS A 158 2.97 10.48 -12.79
N MET A 159 2.12 10.81 -11.81
CA MET A 159 2.25 12.06 -11.03
C MET A 159 3.54 12.08 -10.19
N ASP A 160 3.87 10.98 -9.52
CA ASP A 160 5.03 10.92 -8.63
C ASP A 160 6.35 10.84 -9.39
N ILE A 161 6.43 10.06 -10.47
CA ILE A 161 7.63 10.01 -11.33
C ILE A 161 7.93 11.41 -11.88
N VAL A 162 6.92 12.12 -12.38
CA VAL A 162 7.10 13.49 -12.91
C VAL A 162 7.59 14.44 -11.82
N SER A 163 7.09 14.31 -10.60
CA SER A 163 7.52 15.13 -9.45
C SER A 163 8.96 14.85 -9.01
N ILE A 164 9.50 13.66 -9.29
CA ILE A 164 10.91 13.31 -9.04
C ILE A 164 11.81 13.87 -10.14
N THR A 165 11.36 13.87 -11.40
CA THR A 165 12.17 14.33 -12.54
C THR A 165 12.12 15.85 -12.78
N GLY A 166 11.09 16.55 -12.30
CA GLY A 166 10.87 17.98 -12.52
C GLY A 166 11.71 18.93 -11.66
N GLY A 167 12.75 18.42 -10.98
CA GLY A 167 13.71 19.20 -10.20
C GLY A 167 15.02 19.52 -10.93
N LEU A 168 15.02 19.49 -12.26
CA LEU A 168 16.13 19.92 -13.12
C LEU A 168 15.81 21.28 -13.77
#